data_AF-A0A356L5G1-F1
#
_entry.id   AF-A0A356L5G1-F1
#
_cell.length_a   1.000
_cell.length_b   1.000
_cell.length_c   1.000
_cell.angle_alpha   90.00
_cell.angle_beta   90.00
_cell.angle_gamma   90.00
#
_symmetry.space_group_name_H-M   'P 1'
#
loop_
_entity.id
_entity.type
_entity.pdbx_description
1 polymer ?
#
loop_
_entity_poly.entity_id
_entity_poly.type
_entity_poly.pdbx_seq_one_letter_code
_entity_poly.pdbx_strand_id
1 'polypeptide(L)' 'MNSKPLPFKKRENPFESPTAVSTPVAAPKRDKYTATMERSLRKRLKIASVEKGVVVSEFIEQAVTEKLQREGF' A
#
# COMPACT_ATOMS: atom_id res chain seq x y z
N MET A 1 17.84 19.41 10.46
CA MET A 1 18.32 18.02 10.54
C MET A 1 19.39 17.97 11.61
N ASN A 2 19.12 17.37 12.78
CA ASN A 2 20.12 17.26 13.84
C ASN A 2 19.93 15.95 14.61
N SER A 3 20.37 14.84 14.04
CA SER A 3 20.37 13.52 14.69
C SER A 3 21.69 13.31 15.41
N LYS A 4 21.79 13.78 16.66
CA LYS A 4 22.89 13.38 17.54
C LYS A 4 22.72 11.88 17.83
N PRO A 5 23.72 11.02 17.56
CA PRO A 5 23.60 9.59 17.84
C PRO A 5 23.50 9.39 19.36
N LEU A 6 22.39 8.81 19.81
CA LEU A 6 22.23 8.40 21.21
C LEU A 6 23.29 7.33 21.52
N PRO A 7 23.92 7.35 22.71
CA PRO A 7 25.02 6.44 23.07
C PRO A 7 24.59 4.99 23.27
N PHE A 8 23.30 4.69 23.08
CA PHE A 8 22.75 3.35 23.25
C PHE A 8 22.72 2.63 21.90
N LYS A 9 23.50 1.55 21.79
CA LYS A 9 23.36 0.59 20.70
C LYS A 9 21.96 0.00 20.76
N LYS A 10 21.24 0.03 19.64
CA LYS A 10 19.95 -0.64 19.49
C LYS A 10 20.17 -2.13 19.82
N ARG A 11 19.47 -2.66 20.81
CA ARG A 11 19.57 -4.07 21.21
C ARG A 11 19.13 -4.92 20.02
N GLU A 12 20.03 -5.74 19.49
CA GLU A 12 19.71 -6.59 18.34
C GLU A 12 18.72 -7.67 18.76
N ASN A 13 17.67 -7.84 17.96
CA ASN A 13 16.66 -8.87 18.16
C ASN A 13 17.13 -10.16 17.46
N PRO A 14 17.30 -11.29 18.17
CA PRO A 14 17.80 -12.55 17.59
C PRO A 14 16.81 -13.22 16.61
N PHE A 15 15.63 -12.61 16.40
CA PHE A 15 14.62 -13.04 15.43
C PHE A 15 14.40 -12.02 14.29
N GLU A 16 15.15 -10.91 14.26
CA GLU A 16 15.10 -10.00 13.11
C GLU A 16 15.90 -10.63 11.96
N SER A 17 15.18 -11.27 11.04
CA SER A 17 15.71 -11.55 9.71
C SER A 17 16.05 -10.22 9.02
N PRO A 18 17.11 -10.14 8.20
CA PRO A 18 17.45 -8.93 7.48
C PRO A 18 16.25 -8.55 6.63
N THR A 19 15.56 -7.47 7.02
CA THR A 19 14.51 -6.88 6.20
C THR A 19 15.22 -6.46 4.92
N ALA A 20 14.99 -7.20 3.83
CA ALA A 20 15.50 -6.86 2.53
C ALA A 20 15.08 -5.41 2.25
N VAL A 21 16.06 -4.51 2.24
CA VAL A 21 15.87 -3.15 1.77
C VAL A 21 15.50 -3.31 0.31
N SER A 22 14.20 -3.22 0.01
CA SER A 22 13.71 -3.25 -1.35
C SER A 22 14.30 -2.05 -2.06
N THR A 23 15.32 -2.31 -2.89
CA THR A 23 15.81 -1.37 -3.87
C THR A 23 14.60 -0.91 -4.70
N PRO A 24 14.30 0.40 -4.77
CA PRO A 24 13.21 0.87 -5.59
C PRO A 24 13.61 0.65 -7.05
N VAL A 25 13.23 -0.49 -7.61
CA VAL A 25 13.08 -0.63 -9.06
C VAL A 25 12.18 0.53 -9.47
N ALA A 26 12.65 1.38 -10.39
CA ALA A 26 11.93 2.55 -10.86
C ALA A 26 10.63 2.11 -11.54
N ALA A 27 9.62 1.82 -10.72
CA ALA A 27 8.27 1.57 -11.18
C ALA A 27 7.82 2.84 -11.93
N PRO A 28 7.04 2.69 -13.02
CA PRO A 28 6.46 3.85 -13.70
C PRO A 28 5.80 4.75 -12.66
N LYS A 29 5.99 6.08 -12.79
CA LYS A 29 5.41 7.07 -11.87
C LYS A 29 3.90 6.84 -11.76
N ARG A 30 3.48 6.11 -10.74
CA ARG A 30 2.06 5.98 -10.38
C ARG A 30 1.67 7.24 -9.63
N ASP A 31 0.69 7.95 -10.18
CA ASP A 31 0.11 9.10 -9.52
C ASP A 31 -0.66 8.62 -8.28
N LYS A 32 -0.41 9.29 -7.16
CA LYS A 32 -1.06 8.97 -5.89
C LYS A 32 -2.28 9.86 -5.72
N TYR A 33 -3.44 9.23 -5.63
CA TYR A 33 -4.71 9.91 -5.38
C TYR A 33 -5.17 9.65 -3.95
N THR A 34 -5.66 10.71 -3.28
CA THR A 34 -6.35 10.58 -1.99
C THR A 34 -7.83 10.81 -2.23
N ALA A 35 -8.66 9.82 -1.90
CA ALA A 35 -10.11 9.91 -2.05
C ALA A 35 -10.80 9.82 -0.69
N THR A 36 -11.83 10.64 -0.50
CA THR A 36 -12.77 10.52 0.61
C THR A 36 -13.78 9.42 0.29
N MET A 37 -14.15 8.63 1.29
CA MET A 37 -15.09 7.52 1.14
C MET A 37 -15.77 7.25 2.46
N GLU A 38 -17.02 6.82 2.39
CA GLU A 38 -17.82 6.47 3.57
C GLU A 38 -17.16 5.33 4.36
N ARG A 39 -17.30 5.36 5.69
CA ARG A 39 -16.67 4.37 6.57
C ARG A 39 -17.18 2.95 6.33
N SER A 40 -18.48 2.79 6.07
CA SER A 40 -19.11 1.49 5.80
C SER A 40 -18.58 0.89 4.48
N LEU A 41 -18.48 1.71 3.44
CA LEU A 41 -17.92 1.35 2.14
C LEU A 41 -16.45 0.94 2.25
N ARG A 42 -15.63 1.72 2.98
CA ARG A 42 -14.21 1.40 3.20
C ARG A 42 -14.01 0.05 3.90
N LYS A 43 -14.89 -0.33 4.83
CA LYS A 43 -14.84 -1.65 5.47
C LYS A 43 -15.13 -2.77 4.47
N ARG A 44 -16.22 -2.65 3.71
CA ARG A 44 -16.60 -3.65 2.70
C ARG A 44 -15.50 -3.84 1.65
N LEU A 45 -14.91 -2.74 1.19
CA LEU A 45 -13.82 -2.77 0.21
C LEU A 45 -12.60 -3.53 0.73
N LYS A 46 -12.21 -3.32 2.00
CA LYS A 46 -11.10 -4.06 2.62
C LYS A 46 -11.37 -5.55 2.73
N ILE A 47 -12.60 -5.95 3.06
CA ILE A 47 -12.98 -7.36 3.15
C ILE A 47 -12.90 -7.98 1.75
N ALA A 48 -13.52 -7.34 0.75
CA ALA A 48 -13.52 -7.83 -0.63
C ALA A 48 -12.11 -7.94 -1.23
N SER A 49 -11.19 -7.03 -0.91
CA SER A 49 -9.80 -7.13 -1.37
C SER A 49 -9.09 -8.36 -0.79
N VAL A 50 -9.36 -8.69 0.49
CA VAL A 50 -8.79 -9.88 1.15
C VAL A 50 -9.38 -11.15 0.57
N GLU A 51 -10.70 -11.19 0.33
CA GLU A 51 -11.38 -12.35 -0.28
C GLU A 51 -10.83 -12.67 -1.68
N LYS A 52 -10.47 -11.64 -2.46
CA LYS A 52 -9.83 -11.79 -3.77
C LYS A 52 -8.31 -12.01 -3.71
N GLY A 53 -7.69 -11.94 -2.54
CA GLY A 53 -6.24 -12.12 -2.36
C GLY A 53 -5.38 -11.02 -2.98
N VAL A 54 -5.93 -9.82 -3.21
CA VAL A 54 -5.24 -8.68 -3.85
C VAL A 54 -5.08 -7.50 -2.90
N VAL A 55 -4.13 -6.62 -3.20
CA VAL A 55 -3.94 -5.40 -2.40
C VAL A 55 -5.08 -4.43 -2.67
N VAL A 56 -5.49 -3.67 -1.64
CA VAL A 56 -6.55 -2.66 -1.73
C VAL A 56 -6.38 -1.69 -2.91
N SER A 57 -5.15 -1.27 -3.22
CA SER A 57 -4.85 -0.40 -4.36
C SER A 57 -5.17 -1.07 -5.70
N GLU A 58 -4.74 -2.31 -5.88
CA GLU A 58 -4.98 -3.09 -7.10
C GLU A 58 -6.47 -3.39 -7.28
N PHE A 59 -7.16 -3.70 -6.18
CA PHE A 59 -8.60 -3.88 -6.19
C PHE A 59 -9.34 -2.63 -6.70
N ILE A 60 -8.90 -1.44 -6.28
CA ILE A 60 -9.47 -0.17 -6.74
C ILE A 60 -9.15 0.07 -8.22
N GLU A 61 -7.91 -0.17 -8.66
CA GLU A 61 -7.51 -0.04 -10.07
C GLU A 61 -8.36 -0.93 -10.98
N GLN A 62 -8.58 -2.20 -10.60
CA GLN A 62 -9.44 -3.13 -11.33
C GLN A 62 -10.90 -2.65 -11.39
N ALA A 63 -11.45 -2.22 -10.25
CA ALA A 63 -12.84 -1.75 -10.20
C ALA A 63 -13.07 -0.48 -11.03
N VAL A 64 -12.10 0.44 -11.05
CA VAL A 64 -12.15 1.64 -11.90
C VAL A 64 -12.07 1.25 -13.38
N THR A 65 -11.18 0.32 -13.73
CA THR A 65 -11.02 -0.16 -15.12
C THR A 65 -12.31 -0.81 -15.63
N GLU A 66 -12.91 -1.69 -14.83
CA GLU A 66 -14.19 -2.34 -15.14
C GLU A 66 -15.32 -1.33 -15.32
N LYS A 67 -15.34 -0.28 -14.49
CA LYS A 67 -16.32 0.81 -14.60
C LYS A 67 -16.14 1.59 -15.90
N LEU A 68 -14.92 2.00 -16.24
CA LEU A 68 -14.63 2.76 -17.46
C LEU A 68 -15.01 1.95 -18.71
N GLN A 69 -14.67 0.66 -18.74
CA GLN A 69 -15.06 -0.25 -19.82
C GLN A 69 -16.58 -0.35 -20.00
N ARG A 70 -17.35 -0.36 -18.90
CA ARG A 70 -18.82 -0.36 -18.96
C ARG A 70 -19.39 0.96 -19.44
N GLU A 71 -18.77 2.08 -19.06
CA GLU A 71 -19.22 3.43 -19.42
C GLU A 71 -18.72 3.86 -20.82
N GLY A 72 -17.87 3.05 -21.46
CA GLY A 72 -17.36 3.30 -22.81
C GLY A 72 -16.24 4.33 -22.88
N PHE A 73 -15.48 4.48 -21.79
CA PHE A 73 -14.27 5.31 -21.71
C PHE A 73 -12.99 4.47 -21.87
#